data_AF-A0A8T3U3S5-F1
#
_entry.id   AF-A0A8T3U3S5-F1
#
_cell.length_a   1.000
_cell.length_b   1.000
_cell.length_c   1.000
_cell.angle_alpha   90.00
_cell.angle_beta   90.00
_cell.angle_gamma   90.00
#
_symmetry.space_group_name_H-M   'P 1'
#
loop_
_entity.id
_entity.type
_entity.pdbx_description
1 polymer ?
#
loop_
_entity_poly.entity_id
_entity_poly.type
_entity_poly.pdbx_seq_one_letter_code
_entity_poly.pdbx_strand_id
1 'polypeptide(L)'
;MVAYALDITDIDPIKYGLLFERFLNPDRISMPDFDIDFCNERREEVIRYVERKYGKDHVAQIITFGTMSARMVIRDVGRVLNMPYAKVDKIAKMIPMKNKITIETALEESKELKEEYDNDEEVKNLIDNAKKLEGMPRNASTHACRCSYNKRPCKYICATIFK
;
A
#
# COMPACT_ATOMS: atom_id res chain seq x y z
N MET A 1 1.47 -20.98 22.16
CA MET A 1 1.88 -22.40 22.22
C MET A 1 1.25 -23.22 21.11
N VAL A 2 -0.07 -23.16 20.90
CA VAL A 2 -0.76 -23.97 19.86
C VAL A 2 -0.17 -23.79 18.46
N ALA A 3 0.10 -22.55 18.03
CA ALA A 3 0.70 -22.29 16.71
C ALA A 3 2.12 -22.89 16.57
N TYR A 4 2.92 -22.83 17.63
CA TYR A 4 4.25 -23.45 17.67
C TYR A 4 4.17 -24.99 17.64
N ALA A 5 3.23 -25.59 18.39
CA ALA A 5 3.04 -27.03 18.42
C ALA A 5 2.45 -27.63 17.12
N LEU A 6 1.83 -26.80 16.28
CA LEU A 6 1.28 -27.18 14.97
C LEU A 6 2.21 -26.83 13.80
N ASP A 7 3.47 -26.45 14.08
CA ASP A 7 4.45 -26.00 13.08
C ASP A 7 3.94 -24.83 12.22
N ILE A 8 3.07 -23.98 12.77
CA ILE A 8 2.62 -22.74 12.10
C ILE A 8 3.66 -21.63 12.32
N THR A 9 4.35 -21.63 13.46
CA THR A 9 5.39 -20.65 13.80
C THR A 9 6.64 -21.38 14.30
N ASP A 10 7.82 -20.91 13.91
CA ASP A 10 9.09 -21.56 14.27
C ASP A 10 9.66 -21.11 15.65
N ILE A 11 8.99 -20.18 16.34
CA ILE A 11 9.49 -19.56 17.58
C ILE A 11 8.75 -20.13 18.79
N ASP A 12 9.50 -20.65 19.77
CA ASP A 12 8.95 -21.11 21.06
C ASP A 12 8.46 -19.92 21.91
N PRO A 13 7.14 -19.77 22.13
CA PRO A 13 6.60 -18.64 22.86
C PRO A 13 6.91 -18.69 24.37
N ILE A 14 7.15 -19.87 24.98
CA ILE A 14 7.49 -19.96 26.40
C ILE A 14 8.90 -19.46 26.63
N LYS A 15 9.86 -19.89 25.80
CA LYS A 15 11.26 -19.47 25.90
C LYS A 15 11.43 -17.96 25.84
N TYR A 16 10.61 -17.28 25.03
CA TYR A 16 10.69 -15.83 24.83
C TYR A 16 9.60 -15.04 25.56
N GLY A 17 8.79 -15.67 26.42
CA GLY A 17 7.73 -15.00 27.18
C GLY A 17 6.67 -14.31 26.32
N LEU A 18 6.38 -14.85 25.13
CA LEU A 18 5.38 -14.31 24.21
C LEU A 18 3.96 -14.62 24.71
N LEU A 19 3.17 -13.57 24.98
CA LEU A 19 1.81 -13.66 25.50
C LEU A 19 0.80 -14.04 24.41
N PHE A 20 -0.09 -14.98 24.70
CA PHE A 20 -1.12 -15.45 23.77
C PHE A 20 -2.25 -14.42 23.59
N GLU A 21 -2.55 -13.67 24.64
CA GLU A 21 -3.63 -12.68 24.71
C GLU A 21 -3.41 -11.51 23.74
N ARG A 22 -2.16 -11.29 23.30
CA ARG A 22 -1.85 -10.33 22.24
C ARG A 22 -2.39 -10.77 20.88
N PHE A 23 -2.52 -12.09 20.67
CA PHE A 23 -3.04 -12.68 19.45
C PHE A 23 -4.56 -12.84 19.50
N LEU A 24 -5.10 -13.36 20.60
CA LEU A 24 -6.53 -13.53 20.81
C LEU A 24 -6.88 -13.25 22.27
N ASN A 25 -7.53 -12.11 22.51
CA ASN A 25 -7.97 -11.70 23.84
C ASN A 25 -9.44 -12.08 24.04
N PRO A 26 -9.81 -12.90 25.04
CA PRO A 26 -11.20 -13.26 25.30
C PRO A 26 -12.09 -12.07 25.69
N ASP A 27 -11.53 -11.02 26.30
CA ASP A 27 -12.25 -9.82 26.69
C ASP A 27 -12.43 -8.82 25.54
N ARG A 28 -11.78 -9.06 24.39
CA ARG A 28 -11.91 -8.25 23.17
C ARG A 28 -12.46 -9.10 22.03
N ILE A 29 -13.67 -8.80 21.59
CA ILE A 29 -14.23 -9.39 20.37
C ILE A 29 -13.44 -8.84 19.17
N SER A 30 -12.39 -9.56 18.79
CA SER A 30 -11.63 -9.32 17.56
C SER A 30 -11.43 -10.63 16.81
N MET A 31 -11.50 -10.54 15.49
CA MET A 31 -11.18 -11.66 14.63
C MET A 31 -9.69 -11.98 14.75
N PRO A 32 -9.30 -13.22 15.06
CA PRO A 32 -7.90 -13.60 15.03
C PRO A 32 -7.40 -13.56 13.58
N ASP A 33 -6.29 -12.86 13.33
CA ASP A 33 -5.59 -12.87 12.03
C ASP A 33 -4.13 -13.30 12.27
N PHE A 34 -3.73 -14.44 11.69
CA PHE A 34 -2.36 -14.96 11.78
C PHE A 34 -1.40 -14.28 10.78
N ASP A 35 -1.92 -13.49 9.84
CA ASP A 35 -1.12 -12.76 8.83
C ASP A 35 -0.05 -13.64 8.18
N ILE A 36 -0.44 -14.83 7.71
CA ILE A 36 0.46 -15.76 7.02
C ILE A 36 0.74 -15.25 5.60
N ASP A 37 1.99 -14.87 5.35
CA ASP A 37 2.50 -14.50 4.03
C ASP A 37 3.34 -15.62 3.41
N PHE A 38 3.38 -15.67 2.08
CA PHE A 38 4.22 -16.60 1.32
C PHE A 38 5.06 -15.84 0.30
N CYS A 39 6.26 -16.38 0.00
CA CYS A 39 7.16 -15.78 -0.98
C CYS A 39 6.51 -15.73 -2.38
N ASN A 40 6.81 -14.68 -3.15
CA ASN A 40 6.26 -14.46 -4.49
C ASN A 40 6.61 -15.59 -5.47
N GLU A 41 7.77 -16.23 -5.32
CA GLU A 41 8.27 -17.25 -6.26
C GLU A 41 7.35 -18.48 -6.38
N ARG A 42 6.81 -18.95 -5.24
CA ARG A 42 5.93 -20.14 -5.19
C ARG A 42 4.46 -19.78 -4.98
N ARG A 43 4.10 -18.50 -5.15
CA ARG A 43 2.74 -17.97 -4.96
C ARG A 43 1.69 -18.74 -5.77
N GLU A 44 2.00 -19.04 -7.03
CA GLU A 44 1.05 -19.75 -7.89
C GLU A 44 0.80 -21.19 -7.42
N GLU A 45 1.81 -21.87 -6.86
CA GLU A 45 1.63 -23.22 -6.31
C GLU A 45 0.66 -23.22 -5.13
N VAL A 46 0.81 -22.23 -4.25
CA VAL A 46 -0.09 -22.04 -3.09
C VAL A 46 -1.50 -21.73 -3.57
N ILE A 47 -1.68 -20.81 -4.52
CA ILE A 47 -3.00 -20.48 -5.08
C ILE A 47 -3.64 -21.74 -5.68
N ARG A 48 -2.92 -22.47 -6.54
CA ARG A 48 -3.42 -23.71 -7.15
C ARG A 48 -3.77 -24.77 -6.09
N TYR A 49 -3.00 -24.88 -5.01
CA TYR A 49 -3.30 -25.80 -3.92
C TYR A 49 -4.61 -25.42 -3.21
N VAL A 50 -4.80 -24.15 -2.86
CA VAL A 50 -5.99 -23.64 -2.17
C VAL A 50 -7.23 -23.76 -3.07
N GLU A 51 -7.12 -23.45 -4.36
CA GLU A 51 -8.19 -23.66 -5.35
C GLU A 51 -8.60 -25.13 -5.46
N ARG A 52 -7.65 -26.07 -5.50
CA ARG A 52 -7.95 -27.51 -5.50
C ARG A 52 -8.60 -27.98 -4.22
N LYS A 53 -8.17 -27.44 -3.07
CA LYS A 53 -8.65 -27.86 -1.74
C LYS A 53 -10.05 -27.34 -1.42
N TYR A 54 -10.37 -26.11 -1.85
CA TYR A 54 -11.58 -25.41 -1.42
C TYR A 54 -12.55 -25.05 -2.55
N GLY A 55 -12.17 -25.30 -3.80
CA GLY A 55 -12.95 -24.89 -4.97
C GLY A 55 -12.48 -23.55 -5.53
N LYS A 56 -12.34 -23.48 -6.85
CA LYS A 56 -11.84 -22.29 -7.55
C LYS A 56 -12.74 -21.06 -7.36
N ASP A 57 -14.04 -21.28 -7.25
CA ASP A 57 -15.04 -20.24 -6.99
C ASP A 57 -15.06 -19.77 -5.53
N HIS A 58 -14.34 -20.42 -4.62
CA HIS A 58 -14.23 -20.03 -3.20
C HIS A 58 -12.95 -19.25 -2.87
N VAL A 59 -12.08 -19.06 -3.86
CA VAL A 59 -10.77 -18.42 -3.69
C VAL A 59 -10.72 -17.13 -4.51
N ALA A 60 -10.33 -16.03 -3.88
CA ALA A 60 -10.21 -14.74 -4.53
C ALA A 60 -8.85 -14.09 -4.24
N GLN A 61 -8.35 -13.32 -5.22
CA GLN A 61 -7.18 -12.49 -5.05
C GLN A 61 -7.59 -11.08 -4.64
N ILE A 62 -6.87 -10.50 -3.68
CA ILE A 62 -7.09 -9.13 -3.21
C ILE A 62 -6.17 -8.19 -3.98
N ILE A 63 -6.79 -7.25 -4.70
CA ILE A 63 -6.10 -6.22 -5.47
C ILE A 63 -5.63 -5.08 -4.55
N THR A 64 -4.53 -4.45 -4.92
CA THR A 64 -4.06 -3.19 -4.31
C THR A 64 -4.14 -2.07 -5.33
N PHE A 65 -4.23 -0.82 -4.87
CA PHE A 65 -4.23 0.35 -5.74
C PHE A 65 -2.94 1.14 -5.54
N GLY A 66 -2.32 1.54 -6.64
CA GLY A 66 -1.27 2.55 -6.60
C GLY A 66 -1.90 3.91 -6.37
N THR A 67 -1.46 4.64 -5.36
CA THR A 67 -1.85 6.03 -5.13
C THR A 67 -0.84 6.99 -5.75
N MET A 68 -1.29 8.20 -6.08
CA MET A 68 -0.40 9.24 -6.59
C MET A 68 0.46 9.79 -5.45
N SER A 69 1.74 9.42 -5.43
CA SER A 69 2.71 9.99 -4.48
C SER A 69 3.08 11.43 -4.84
N ALA A 70 3.50 12.23 -3.86
CA ALA A 70 3.86 13.64 -4.02
C ALA A 70 4.71 13.94 -5.28
N ARG A 71 5.77 13.15 -5.50
CA ARG A 71 6.65 13.30 -6.67
C ARG A 71 5.97 12.91 -7.98
N MET A 72 5.15 11.86 -7.94
CA MET A 72 4.46 11.34 -9.12
C MET A 72 3.37 12.30 -9.58
N VAL A 73 2.58 12.83 -8.64
CA VAL A 73 1.50 13.76 -8.94
C VAL A 73 2.02 15.08 -9.53
N ILE A 74 3.14 15.62 -9.03
CA ILE A 74 3.79 16.79 -9.64
C ILE A 74 4.18 16.53 -11.10
N ARG A 75 4.76 15.37 -11.38
CA ARG A 75 5.14 15.00 -12.75
C ARG A 75 3.95 14.86 -13.69
N ASP A 76 2.84 14.29 -13.20
CA ASP A 76 1.64 14.13 -14.02
C ASP A 76 0.91 15.45 -14.25
N VAL A 77 0.73 16.26 -13.21
CA VAL A 77 0.10 17.57 -13.34
C VAL A 77 0.94 18.48 -14.25
N GLY A 78 2.27 18.48 -14.09
CA GLY A 78 3.16 19.25 -14.95
C GLY A 78 3.07 18.84 -16.42
N ARG A 79 2.89 17.53 -16.70
CA ARG A 79 2.64 17.04 -18.05
C ARG A 79 1.31 17.56 -18.61
N VAL A 80 0.25 17.56 -17.80
CA VAL A 80 -1.09 18.05 -18.21
C VAL A 80 -1.09 19.56 -18.45
N LEU A 81 -0.33 20.32 -17.64
CA LEU A 81 -0.14 21.76 -17.82
C LEU A 81 0.82 22.12 -18.96
N ASN A 82 1.32 21.12 -19.72
CA ASN A 82 2.25 21.28 -20.83
C ASN A 82 3.56 22.01 -20.44
N MET A 83 3.99 21.84 -19.18
CA MET A 83 5.25 22.40 -18.69
C MET A 83 6.45 21.59 -19.20
N PRO A 84 7.62 22.22 -19.42
CA PRO A 84 8.83 21.50 -19.83
C PRO A 84 9.21 20.40 -18.83
N TYR A 85 9.43 19.17 -19.32
CA TYR A 85 9.76 18.01 -18.49
C TYR A 85 10.95 18.28 -17.54
N ALA A 86 11.98 18.97 -18.02
CA ALA A 86 13.16 19.31 -17.22
C ALA A 86 12.83 20.21 -16.02
N LYS A 87 11.91 21.18 -16.19
CA LYS A 87 11.45 22.07 -15.12
C LYS A 87 10.67 21.26 -14.07
N VAL A 88 9.73 20.44 -14.52
CA VAL A 88 8.90 19.59 -13.65
C VAL A 88 9.74 18.55 -12.89
N ASP A 89 10.73 17.94 -13.54
CA ASP A 89 11.62 16.96 -12.89
C ASP A 89 12.53 17.62 -11.84
N LYS A 90 12.99 18.86 -12.08
CA LYS A 90 13.74 19.64 -11.08
C LYS A 90 12.89 19.85 -9.82
N ILE A 91 11.64 20.31 -9.97
CA ILE A 91 10.70 20.54 -8.86
C ILE A 91 10.40 19.22 -8.13
N ALA A 92 10.13 18.14 -8.86
CA ALA A 92 9.85 16.84 -8.26
C ALA A 92 11.03 16.27 -7.45
N LYS A 93 12.28 16.58 -7.82
CA LYS A 93 13.48 16.19 -7.08
C LYS A 93 13.68 16.96 -5.79
N MET A 94 13.12 18.17 -5.66
CA MET A 94 13.18 18.98 -4.43
C MET A 94 12.33 18.40 -3.29
N ILE A 95 11.36 17.51 -3.58
CA ILE A 95 10.62 16.76 -2.57
C ILE A 95 11.55 15.71 -1.93
N PRO A 96 11.75 15.66 -0.61
CA PRO A 96 12.58 14.64 0.05
C PRO A 96 12.16 13.18 -0.24
N MET A 97 13.12 12.25 -0.31
CA MET A 97 12.83 10.80 -0.40
C MET A 97 12.49 10.23 0.97
N LYS A 98 11.27 10.50 1.45
CA LYS A 98 10.73 9.90 2.68
C LYS A 98 9.48 9.09 2.38
N ASN A 99 9.30 8.00 3.13
CA ASN A 99 8.07 7.20 3.05
C ASN A 99 6.89 8.04 3.53
N LYS A 100 5.80 8.04 2.76
CA LYS A 100 4.55 8.78 3.05
C LYS A 100 4.72 10.30 3.19
N ILE A 101 5.68 10.90 2.48
CA ILE A 101 5.77 12.37 2.41
C ILE A 101 4.58 12.94 1.62
N THR A 102 4.00 14.01 2.15
CA THR A 102 2.96 14.81 1.47
C THR A 102 3.59 16.07 0.86
N ILE A 103 2.93 16.68 -0.12
CA ILE A 103 3.37 17.95 -0.71
C ILE A 103 3.43 19.05 0.36
N GLU A 104 2.50 19.05 1.32
CA GLU A 104 2.47 20.01 2.42
C GLU A 104 3.72 19.89 3.30
N THR A 105 4.04 18.68 3.78
CA THR A 105 5.26 18.45 4.56
C THR A 105 6.52 18.73 3.74
N ALA A 106 6.49 18.46 2.43
CA ALA A 106 7.62 18.78 1.55
C ALA A 106 7.87 20.29 1.44
N LEU A 107 6.83 21.13 1.43
CA LEU A 107 6.94 22.59 1.42
C LEU A 107 7.47 23.15 2.76
N GLU A 108 7.21 22.47 3.87
CA GLU A 108 7.73 22.85 5.18
C GLU A 108 9.21 22.46 5.34
N GLU A 109 9.60 21.29 4.83
CA GLU A 109 10.95 20.77 4.97
C GLU A 109 11.94 21.32 3.92
N SER A 110 11.49 21.56 2.70
CA SER A 110 12.34 21.99 1.58
C SER A 110 12.21 23.49 1.32
N LYS A 111 13.23 24.25 1.74
CA LYS A 111 13.31 25.70 1.49
C LYS A 111 13.30 26.02 0.00
N GLU A 112 14.04 25.26 -0.81
CA GLU A 112 14.10 25.45 -2.27
C GLU A 112 12.72 25.28 -2.92
N LEU A 113 11.96 24.27 -2.51
CA LEU A 113 10.61 24.04 -3.03
C LEU A 113 9.66 25.19 -2.65
N LYS A 114 9.79 25.69 -1.42
CA LYS A 114 9.00 26.81 -0.93
C LYS A 114 9.34 28.12 -1.66
N GLU A 115 10.62 28.38 -1.90
CA GLU A 115 11.08 29.54 -2.66
C GLU A 115 10.54 29.51 -4.10
N GLU A 116 10.61 28.38 -4.79
CA GLU A 116 10.03 28.27 -6.14
C GLU A 116 8.49 28.38 -6.13
N TYR A 117 7.84 27.88 -5.08
CA TYR A 117 6.39 28.03 -4.90
C TYR A 117 5.96 29.49 -4.66
N ASP A 118 6.75 30.27 -3.91
CA ASP A 118 6.44 31.65 -3.58
C ASP A 118 6.84 32.63 -4.71
N ASN A 119 7.86 32.31 -5.51
CA ASN A 119 8.41 33.21 -6.54
C ASN A 119 7.91 32.95 -7.97
N ASP A 120 7.44 31.74 -8.29
CA ASP A 120 6.98 31.38 -9.64
C ASP A 120 5.50 30.96 -9.62
N GLU A 121 4.63 31.80 -10.19
CA GLU A 121 3.18 31.56 -10.30
C GLU A 121 2.85 30.28 -11.09
N GLU A 122 3.68 29.87 -12.06
CA GLU A 122 3.50 28.62 -12.79
C GLU A 122 3.74 27.41 -11.88
N VAL A 123 4.77 27.49 -11.02
CA VAL A 123 5.10 26.45 -10.03
C VAL A 123 4.05 26.39 -8.93
N LYS A 124 3.55 27.54 -8.48
CA LYS A 124 2.45 27.62 -7.53
C LYS A 124 1.19 26.94 -8.06
N ASN A 125 0.78 27.26 -9.29
CA ASN A 125 -0.36 26.61 -9.94
C ASN A 125 -0.16 25.09 -10.10
N LEU A 126 1.06 24.66 -10.45
CA LEU A 126 1.41 23.24 -10.50
C LEU A 126 1.22 22.55 -9.14
N ILE A 127 1.77 23.14 -8.07
CA ILE A 127 1.76 22.57 -6.72
C ILE A 127 0.33 22.57 -6.14
N ASP A 128 -0.45 23.63 -6.35
CA ASP A 128 -1.82 23.71 -5.83
C ASP A 128 -2.76 22.70 -6.49
N ASN A 129 -2.59 22.44 -7.79
CA ASN A 129 -3.33 21.38 -8.46
C ASN A 129 -2.84 19.99 -8.04
N ALA A 130 -1.53 19.83 -7.83
CA ALA A 130 -0.95 18.58 -7.36
C ALA A 130 -1.41 18.20 -5.93
N LYS A 131 -1.54 19.16 -5.02
CA LYS A 131 -2.08 18.95 -3.66
C LYS A 131 -3.49 18.35 -3.68
N LYS A 132 -4.34 18.77 -4.63
CA LYS A 132 -5.72 18.27 -4.76
C LYS A 132 -5.80 16.82 -5.25
N LEU A 133 -4.78 16.36 -5.97
CA LEU A 133 -4.73 15.03 -6.59
C LEU A 133 -3.83 14.05 -5.83
N GLU A 134 -3.05 14.54 -4.86
CA GLU A 134 -2.21 13.72 -4.00
C GLU A 134 -3.05 12.64 -3.28
N GLY A 135 -2.55 11.41 -3.27
CA GLY A 135 -3.20 10.28 -2.60
C GLY A 135 -4.38 9.68 -3.38
N MET A 136 -4.80 10.26 -4.50
CA MET A 136 -5.84 9.67 -5.33
C MET A 136 -5.39 8.32 -5.92
N PRO A 137 -6.30 7.33 -6.04
CA PRO A 137 -5.98 6.06 -6.69
C PRO A 137 -5.75 6.30 -8.18
N ARG A 138 -4.60 5.84 -8.69
CA ARG A 138 -4.19 6.02 -10.09
C ARG A 138 -4.47 4.80 -10.94
N ASN A 139 -4.07 3.63 -10.45
CA ASN A 139 -4.13 2.39 -11.20
C ASN A 139 -4.33 1.21 -10.26
N ALA A 140 -5.02 0.19 -10.78
CA ALA A 140 -4.99 -1.14 -10.21
C ALA A 140 -3.55 -1.68 -10.26
N SER A 141 -3.05 -2.20 -9.13
CA SER A 141 -1.76 -2.89 -9.08
C SER A 141 -1.80 -4.14 -9.94
N THR A 142 -0.73 -4.35 -10.70
CA THR A 142 -0.54 -5.53 -11.57
C THR A 142 -0.42 -6.82 -10.76
N HIS A 143 -0.04 -6.73 -9.48
CA HIS A 143 0.10 -7.87 -8.59
C HIS A 143 -0.86 -7.75 -7.41
N ALA A 144 -1.75 -8.73 -7.29
CA ALA A 144 -2.55 -8.92 -6.09
C ALA A 144 -1.64 -9.27 -4.92
N CYS A 145 -1.95 -8.75 -3.73
CA CYS A 145 -1.07 -8.89 -2.56
C CYS A 145 -1.43 -10.13 -1.73
N ARG A 146 -2.73 -10.46 -1.64
CA ARG A 146 -3.24 -11.49 -0.72
C ARG A 146 -4.22 -12.43 -1.41
N CYS A 147 -4.35 -13.64 -0.90
CA CYS A 147 -5.34 -14.62 -1.31
C CYS A 147 -6.34 -14.80 -0.16
N SER A 148 -7.63 -14.86 -0.46
CA SER A 148 -8.67 -15.07 0.54
C SER A 148 -9.55 -16.27 0.18
N TYR A 149 -10.01 -16.95 1.21
CA TYR A 149 -10.99 -18.03 1.12
C TYR A 149 -12.34 -17.55 1.67
N ASN A 150 -13.43 -17.96 1.01
CA ASN A 150 -14.77 -17.66 1.46
C ASN A 150 -15.64 -18.93 1.54
N LYS A 151 -16.48 -19.05 2.58
CA LYS A 151 -17.39 -20.19 2.75
C LYS A 151 -18.46 -20.26 1.65
N ARG A 152 -18.75 -19.14 0.97
CA ARG A 152 -19.68 -19.08 -0.17
C ARG A 152 -18.90 -18.71 -1.43
N PRO A 153 -19.40 -19.09 -2.63
CA PRO A 153 -18.76 -18.73 -3.88
C PRO A 153 -18.54 -17.22 -4.00
N CYS A 154 -17.31 -16.82 -4.29
CA CYS A 154 -16.89 -15.47 -4.59
C CYS A 154 -17.44 -15.05 -5.96
N LYS A 155 -18.59 -14.37 -5.95
CA LYS A 155 -19.17 -13.76 -7.17
C LYS A 155 -18.51 -12.43 -7.56
N TYR A 156 -17.63 -11.89 -6.72
CA TYR A 156 -17.04 -10.55 -6.88
C TYR A 156 -15.54 -10.55 -6.60
N ILE A 157 -14.81 -9.69 -7.32
CA ILE A 157 -13.44 -9.29 -6.95
C ILE A 157 -13.56 -8.45 -5.67
N CYS A 158 -12.95 -8.91 -4.58
CA CYS A 158 -12.93 -8.16 -3.33
C CYS A 158 -11.77 -7.16 -3.38
N ALA A 159 -12.07 -5.89 -3.62
CA ALA A 159 -11.09 -4.82 -3.63
C ALA A 159 -10.93 -4.23 -2.23
N THR A 160 -9.77 -4.43 -1.62
CA THR A 160 -9.41 -3.76 -0.37
C THR A 160 -8.54 -2.56 -0.69
N ILE A 161 -9.10 -1.36 -0.56
CA ILE A 161 -8.31 -0.13 -0.57
C ILE A 161 -7.67 -0.01 0.81
N PHE A 162 -6.37 -0.33 0.91
CA PHE A 162 -5.58 0.06 2.08
C PHE A 162 -5.41 1.59 2.03
N LYS A 163 -6.04 2.28 2.98
CA LYS A 163 -5.73 3.69 3.29
C LYS A 163 -4.48 3.75 4.17
#